data_AF-D8M4W7-F1
#
_entry.id   AF-D8M4W7-F1
#
_cell.length_a   1.000
_cell.length_b   1.000
_cell.length_c   1.000
_cell.angle_alpha   90.00
_cell.angle_beta   90.00
_cell.angle_gamma   90.00
#
_symmetry.space_group_name_H-M   'P 1'
#
loop_
_entity.id
_entity.type
_entity.pdbx_description
1 polymer ?
#
loop_
_entity_poly.entity_id
_entity_poly.type
_entity_poly.pdbx_seq_one_letter_code
_entity_poly.pdbx_strand_id
1 'polypeptide(L)'
;MQYGNISDVKQAINLLYNSKDQSVQRNANEWLQHFQKQSEAWEVASELLKDDNMLVVFFGAHTLCNKIRYDLNELPDSTIQQLFVMLFDAVKHFKNASTSVRNEICLVIATLLIRWTGVTDIVNVAVQNIGTSETDTMLLNVLSLLPIELQSRRIPIFEKQREEKLADMQQSASNVLQYLNHLLQTSSDNEELVENVFRCFEAWVRLGSFTAEELSSTILLPSLFKAIHIPELFEVCSDALNEVLTVFSDLARDTSVIDIILPQIAGMKPLAIEAVSSHDFNMCRRITLIYSQLGNDCLSLLIDDSNAYKGELLDTMFILYSFPSIDIADLCVPFWEELLVVLQSPEPGTPVYQLVYQLMTASLPHLKFPSDAAQMNEDDVFDFREKRREEIVKNCHMLLGANVAIRFVLQSFDEATQEFMQMNDAEKCNQWQRVESLLYLLRCIGTPFDLTMQDVLHVVDVVFALPSILPLEQASLRLLSTYCRLLRNEYALLERILNFFFQKVENPELQRDCVDLFLSVCKDCASSIIRNMEFTGRIGRRN
;
A
#
# COMPACT_ATOMS: atom_id res chain seq x y z
N MET A 1 -11.45 -40.62 21.70
CA MET A 1 -10.29 -39.85 22.15
C MET A 1 -10.68 -39.14 23.44
N GLN A 2 -9.99 -39.43 24.54
CA GLN A 2 -10.13 -38.75 25.82
C GLN A 2 -9.13 -37.59 25.89
N TYR A 3 -9.57 -36.42 26.38
CA TYR A 3 -8.75 -35.20 26.34
C TYR A 3 -7.47 -35.25 27.21
N GLY A 4 -7.46 -36.06 28.28
CA GLY A 4 -6.28 -36.23 29.14
C GLY A 4 -5.24 -37.25 28.64
N ASN A 5 -5.50 -37.96 27.53
CA ASN A 5 -4.56 -38.95 26.99
C ASN A 5 -3.67 -38.33 25.91
N ILE A 6 -2.38 -38.19 26.21
CA ILE A 6 -1.35 -37.66 25.29
C ILE A 6 -1.32 -38.42 23.96
N SER A 7 -1.51 -39.75 23.97
CA SER A 7 -1.51 -40.57 22.75
C SER A 7 -2.66 -40.18 21.82
N ASP A 8 -3.84 -39.89 22.38
CA ASP A 8 -5.02 -39.48 21.60
C ASP A 8 -4.81 -38.10 20.98
N VAL A 9 -4.18 -37.19 21.72
CA VAL A 9 -3.82 -35.85 21.21
C VAL A 9 -2.80 -35.95 20.08
N LYS A 10 -1.72 -36.73 20.26
CA LYS A 10 -0.72 -36.97 19.19
C LYS A 10 -1.35 -37.60 17.95
N GLN A 11 -2.28 -38.53 18.11
CA GLN A 11 -3.01 -39.12 17.00
C GLN A 11 -3.86 -38.08 16.27
N ALA A 12 -4.60 -37.23 17.00
CA ALA A 12 -5.41 -36.18 16.41
C ALA A 12 -4.55 -35.14 15.66
N ILE A 13 -3.39 -34.75 16.21
CA ILE A 13 -2.42 -33.88 15.53
C ILE A 13 -1.94 -34.52 14.22
N ASN A 14 -1.58 -35.81 14.26
CA ASN A 14 -1.15 -36.52 13.06
C ASN A 14 -2.26 -36.59 12.00
N LEU A 15 -3.51 -36.80 12.40
CA LEU A 15 -4.65 -36.79 11.47
C LEU A 15 -4.90 -35.40 10.87
N LEU A 16 -4.72 -34.32 11.65
CA LEU A 16 -4.88 -32.95 11.17
C LEU A 16 -3.87 -32.62 10.06
N TYR A 17 -2.59 -32.94 10.25
CA TYR A 17 -1.54 -32.53 9.31
C TYR A 17 -1.27 -33.53 8.18
N ASN A 18 -1.46 -34.84 8.41
CA ASN A 18 -1.02 -35.87 7.47
C ASN A 18 -2.16 -36.65 6.79
N SER A 19 -3.42 -36.47 7.18
CA SER A 19 -4.55 -37.13 6.50
C SER A 19 -4.77 -36.56 5.10
N LYS A 20 -5.11 -37.42 4.13
CA LYS A 20 -5.54 -37.00 2.77
C LYS A 20 -7.05 -36.75 2.67
N ASP A 21 -7.81 -37.15 3.69
CA ASP A 21 -9.27 -36.98 3.75
C ASP A 21 -9.62 -35.69 4.50
N GLN A 22 -10.25 -34.75 3.80
CA GLN A 22 -10.68 -33.45 4.34
C GLN A 22 -11.68 -33.58 5.49
N SER A 23 -12.54 -34.61 5.48
CA SER A 23 -13.50 -34.83 6.56
C SER A 23 -12.80 -35.25 7.85
N VAL A 24 -11.76 -36.08 7.74
CA VAL A 24 -10.93 -36.52 8.86
C VAL A 24 -10.12 -35.36 9.43
N GLN A 25 -9.51 -34.54 8.56
CA GLN A 25 -8.80 -33.33 9.00
C GLN A 25 -9.72 -32.38 9.76
N ARG A 26 -10.93 -32.13 9.24
CA ARG A 26 -11.92 -31.27 9.90
C ARG A 26 -12.32 -31.80 11.26
N ASN A 27 -12.65 -33.09 11.37
CA ASN A 27 -13.02 -33.71 12.64
C ASN A 27 -11.88 -33.67 13.66
N ALA A 28 -10.63 -33.90 13.21
CA ALA A 28 -9.45 -33.79 14.06
C ALA A 28 -9.23 -32.34 14.55
N ASN A 29 -9.41 -31.35 13.67
CA ASN A 29 -9.31 -29.94 14.03
C ASN A 29 -10.38 -29.54 15.07
N GLU A 30 -11.65 -29.89 14.83
CA GLU A 30 -12.75 -29.62 15.76
C GLU A 30 -12.47 -30.26 17.13
N TRP A 31 -12.01 -31.52 17.15
CA TRP A 31 -11.65 -32.20 18.38
C TRP A 31 -10.48 -31.52 19.12
N LEU A 32 -9.42 -31.11 18.41
CA LEU A 32 -8.28 -30.41 18.98
C LEU A 32 -8.67 -29.02 19.52
N GLN A 33 -9.57 -28.31 18.86
CA GLN A 33 -10.11 -27.04 19.36
C GLN A 33 -10.90 -27.22 20.66
N HIS A 34 -11.63 -28.34 20.80
CA HIS A 34 -12.30 -28.68 22.05
C HIS A 34 -11.30 -29.07 23.15
N PHE A 35 -10.25 -29.82 22.81
CA PHE A 35 -9.15 -30.16 23.72
C PHE A 35 -8.50 -28.90 24.30
N GLN A 36 -8.17 -27.92 23.46
CA GLN A 36 -7.51 -26.67 23.89
C GLN A 36 -8.29 -25.86 24.93
N LYS A 37 -9.60 -26.11 25.07
CA LYS A 37 -10.45 -25.46 26.08
C LYS A 37 -10.51 -26.22 27.41
N GLN A 38 -10.06 -27.47 27.47
CA GLN A 38 -10.12 -28.29 28.67
C GLN A 38 -9.03 -27.89 29.68
N SER A 39 -9.23 -28.21 30.96
CA SER A 39 -8.24 -28.00 32.03
C SER A 39 -6.97 -28.83 31.84
N GLU A 40 -7.13 -30.05 31.34
CA GLU A 40 -6.07 -31.05 31.11
C GLU A 40 -5.08 -30.59 30.04
N ALA A 41 -5.47 -29.62 29.19
CA ALA A 41 -4.61 -29.10 28.14
C ALA A 41 -3.33 -28.44 28.68
N TRP A 42 -3.35 -27.90 29.91
CA TRP A 42 -2.14 -27.35 30.53
C TRP A 42 -1.03 -28.40 30.70
N GLU A 43 -1.38 -29.53 31.32
CA GLU A 43 -0.45 -30.62 31.59
C GLU A 43 -0.06 -31.35 30.29
N VAL A 44 -1.05 -31.69 29.46
CA VAL A 44 -0.81 -32.40 28.22
C VAL A 44 0.05 -31.57 27.27
N ALA A 45 -0.24 -30.29 27.06
CA ALA A 45 0.55 -29.44 26.16
C ALA A 45 1.98 -29.21 26.68
N SER A 46 2.17 -29.13 28.00
CA SER A 46 3.51 -29.09 28.62
C SER A 46 4.31 -30.36 28.34
N GLU A 47 3.65 -31.53 28.33
CA GLU A 47 4.30 -32.80 27.99
C GLU A 47 4.58 -32.93 26.48
N LEU A 48 3.75 -32.33 25.61
CA LEU A 48 3.99 -32.31 24.16
C LEU A 48 5.28 -31.56 23.78
N LEU A 49 5.73 -30.60 24.60
CA LEU A 49 7.01 -29.90 24.39
C LEU A 49 8.24 -30.79 24.58
N LYS A 50 8.09 -32.01 25.11
CA LYS A 50 9.18 -32.99 25.28
C LYS A 50 9.25 -34.01 24.13
N ASP A 51 8.41 -33.85 23.11
CA ASP A 51 8.34 -34.77 21.97
C ASP A 51 9.43 -34.47 20.93
N ASP A 52 9.89 -35.50 20.22
CA ASP A 52 10.85 -35.35 19.12
C ASP A 52 10.21 -34.82 17.84
N ASN A 53 8.87 -34.93 17.70
CA ASN A 53 8.13 -34.48 16.53
C ASN A 53 7.80 -32.98 16.61
N MET A 54 8.41 -32.20 15.73
CA MET A 54 8.25 -30.74 15.66
C MET A 54 6.80 -30.28 15.45
N LEU A 55 5.94 -31.06 14.78
CA LEU A 55 4.51 -30.74 14.65
C LEU A 55 3.78 -30.85 15.99
N VAL A 56 4.18 -31.82 16.82
CA VAL A 56 3.61 -32.04 18.15
C VAL A 56 4.07 -30.94 19.10
N VAL A 57 5.37 -30.60 19.06
CA VAL A 57 5.94 -29.49 19.83
C VAL A 57 5.26 -28.16 19.47
N PHE A 58 5.10 -27.87 18.17
CA PHE A 58 4.42 -26.67 17.70
C PHE A 58 2.98 -26.58 18.24
N PHE A 59 2.20 -27.67 18.13
CA PHE A 59 0.84 -27.68 18.66
C PHE A 59 0.79 -27.52 20.19
N GLY A 60 1.73 -28.13 20.92
CA GLY A 60 1.88 -27.96 22.36
C GLY A 60 2.15 -26.51 22.75
N ALA A 61 3.15 -25.88 22.11
CA ALA A 61 3.46 -24.47 22.27
C ALA A 61 2.25 -23.59 21.97
N HIS A 62 1.59 -23.79 20.83
CA HIS A 62 0.41 -23.02 20.44
C HIS A 62 -0.74 -23.14 21.44
N THR A 63 -0.97 -24.34 21.96
CA THR A 63 -1.99 -24.60 22.98
C THR A 63 -1.65 -23.85 24.27
N LEU A 64 -0.40 -23.90 24.72
CA LEU A 64 0.05 -23.15 25.89
C LEU A 64 -0.07 -21.64 25.69
N CYS A 65 0.26 -21.10 24.50
CA CYS A 65 0.08 -19.68 24.22
C CYS A 65 -1.37 -19.25 24.44
N ASN A 66 -2.32 -19.96 23.84
CA ASN A 66 -3.75 -19.65 24.00
C ASN A 66 -4.22 -19.81 25.46
N LYS A 67 -3.78 -20.86 26.14
CA LYS A 67 -4.05 -21.08 27.57
C LYS A 67 -3.52 -19.95 28.43
N ILE A 68 -2.30 -19.47 28.18
CA ILE A 68 -1.72 -18.33 28.90
C ILE A 68 -2.52 -17.05 28.61
N ARG A 69 -2.92 -16.79 27.37
CA ARG A 69 -3.72 -15.60 27.05
C ARG A 69 -5.02 -15.55 27.85
N TYR A 70 -5.80 -16.62 27.81
CA TYR A 70 -7.20 -16.59 28.26
C TYR A 70 -7.42 -17.20 29.64
N ASP A 71 -6.62 -18.20 30.02
CA ASP A 71 -6.92 -19.09 31.16
C ASP A 71 -5.83 -19.02 32.25
N LEU A 72 -4.83 -18.13 32.16
CA LEU A 72 -3.73 -18.07 33.14
C LEU A 72 -4.21 -17.86 34.59
N ASN A 73 -5.33 -17.16 34.77
CA ASN A 73 -5.93 -16.90 36.08
C ASN A 73 -6.45 -18.19 36.78
N GLU A 74 -6.57 -19.30 36.04
CA GLU A 74 -6.94 -20.61 36.60
C GLU A 74 -5.79 -21.24 37.41
N LEU A 75 -4.55 -20.80 37.18
CA LEU A 75 -3.36 -21.39 37.79
C LEU A 75 -2.91 -20.60 39.03
N PRO A 76 -2.47 -21.28 40.10
CA PRO A 76 -1.78 -20.62 41.20
C PRO A 76 -0.37 -20.18 40.76
N ASP A 77 0.15 -19.11 41.36
CA ASP A 77 1.47 -18.55 41.03
C ASP A 77 2.60 -19.59 41.08
N SER A 78 2.53 -20.58 41.98
CA SER A 78 3.51 -21.67 42.05
C SER A 78 3.57 -22.51 40.78
N THR A 79 2.43 -22.73 40.14
CA THR A 79 2.34 -23.48 38.87
C THR A 79 2.76 -22.61 37.70
N ILE A 80 2.44 -21.32 37.73
CA ILE A 80 2.93 -20.35 36.73
C ILE A 80 4.47 -20.28 36.78
N GLN A 81 5.08 -20.29 37.97
CA GLN A 81 6.54 -20.34 38.13
C GLN A 81 7.14 -21.62 37.53
N GLN A 82 6.48 -22.77 37.67
CA GLN A 82 6.94 -24.02 37.05
C GLN A 82 6.86 -23.96 35.53
N LEU A 83 5.76 -23.41 34.99
CA LEU A 83 5.59 -23.16 33.56
C LEU A 83 6.67 -22.21 33.03
N PHE A 84 6.97 -21.14 33.76
CA PHE A 84 8.05 -20.21 33.46
C PHE A 84 9.38 -20.94 33.28
N VAL A 85 9.81 -21.72 34.28
CA VAL A 85 11.09 -22.46 34.21
C VAL A 85 11.12 -23.42 33.02
N MET A 86 10.04 -24.18 32.83
CA MET A 86 9.93 -25.14 31.72
C MET A 86 10.06 -24.47 30.35
N LEU A 87 9.40 -23.32 30.14
CA LEU A 87 9.45 -22.61 28.85
C LEU A 87 10.84 -22.07 28.55
N PHE A 88 11.55 -21.54 29.56
CA PHE A 88 12.93 -21.07 29.36
C PHE A 88 13.92 -22.22 29.12
N ASP A 89 13.70 -23.39 29.69
CA ASP A 89 14.46 -24.59 29.34
C ASP A 89 14.17 -25.04 27.88
N ALA A 90 12.91 -24.92 27.43
CA ALA A 90 12.52 -25.23 26.06
C ALA A 90 13.24 -24.33 25.04
N VAL A 91 13.49 -23.05 25.35
CA VAL A 91 14.27 -22.15 24.46
C VAL A 91 15.64 -22.73 24.15
N LYS A 92 16.35 -23.20 25.18
CA LYS A 92 17.71 -23.75 25.02
C LYS A 92 17.69 -25.05 24.23
N HIS A 93 16.65 -25.86 24.43
CA HIS A 93 16.48 -27.14 23.73
C HIS A 93 16.16 -26.95 22.24
N PHE A 94 15.27 -26.02 21.92
CA PHE A 94 14.74 -25.82 20.56
C PHE A 94 15.42 -24.71 19.75
N LYS A 95 16.54 -24.15 20.22
CA LYS A 95 17.28 -23.09 19.53
C LYS A 95 17.69 -23.41 18.08
N ASN A 96 17.86 -24.70 17.77
CA ASN A 96 18.22 -25.20 16.44
C ASN A 96 17.02 -25.84 15.69
N ALA A 97 15.79 -25.68 16.20
CA ALA A 97 14.59 -26.18 15.55
C ALA A 97 14.20 -25.31 14.33
N SER A 98 13.22 -25.78 13.55
CA SER A 98 12.65 -24.98 12.45
C SER A 98 12.13 -23.63 12.94
N THR A 99 12.21 -22.60 12.09
CA THR A 99 11.76 -21.22 12.41
C THR A 99 10.34 -21.17 12.98
N SER A 100 9.40 -21.96 12.45
CA SER A 100 8.03 -22.03 12.97
C SER A 100 7.96 -22.46 14.44
N VAL A 101 8.74 -23.47 14.84
CA VAL A 101 8.78 -23.95 16.24
C VAL A 101 9.47 -22.93 17.14
N ARG A 102 10.59 -22.34 16.69
CA ARG A 102 11.29 -21.28 17.45
C ARG A 102 10.36 -20.11 17.72
N ASN A 103 9.67 -19.61 16.69
CA ASN A 103 8.75 -18.48 16.80
C ASN A 103 7.58 -18.79 17.74
N GLU A 104 7.01 -19.99 17.68
CA GLU A 104 5.90 -20.36 18.56
C GLU A 104 6.34 -20.44 20.03
N ILE A 105 7.51 -21.02 20.32
CA ILE A 105 8.06 -21.07 21.68
C ILE A 105 8.35 -19.66 22.20
N CYS A 106 9.00 -18.81 21.40
CA CYS A 106 9.27 -17.43 21.77
C CYS A 106 7.97 -16.63 22.00
N LEU A 107 6.92 -16.91 21.22
CA LEU A 107 5.60 -16.30 21.39
C LEU A 107 4.96 -16.69 22.72
N VAL A 108 5.00 -17.97 23.09
CA VAL A 108 4.47 -18.45 24.38
C VAL A 108 5.16 -17.72 25.54
N ILE A 109 6.48 -17.52 25.45
CA ILE A 109 7.26 -16.81 26.48
C ILE A 109 6.91 -15.33 26.52
N ALA A 110 6.90 -14.63 25.39
CA ALA A 110 6.49 -13.23 25.34
C ALA A 110 5.07 -13.05 25.91
N THR A 111 4.14 -13.94 25.52
CA THR A 111 2.77 -13.97 26.05
C THR A 111 2.76 -14.12 27.57
N LEU A 112 3.56 -15.05 28.13
CA LEU A 112 3.65 -15.25 29.57
C LEU A 112 4.18 -14.02 30.30
N LEU A 113 5.27 -13.44 29.82
CA LEU A 113 5.92 -12.30 30.46
C LEU A 113 5.03 -11.05 30.50
N ILE A 114 4.23 -10.84 29.45
CA ILE A 114 3.25 -9.75 29.40
C ILE A 114 2.03 -10.07 30.28
N ARG A 115 1.51 -11.31 30.22
CA ARG A 115 0.25 -11.68 30.89
C ARG A 115 0.37 -11.95 32.38
N TRP A 116 1.53 -12.37 32.85
CA TRP A 116 1.78 -12.67 34.25
C TRP A 116 2.17 -11.42 35.04
N THR A 117 1.35 -11.09 36.05
CA THR A 117 1.50 -9.88 36.86
C THR A 117 2.69 -9.95 37.84
N GLY A 118 3.21 -11.14 38.12
CA GLY A 118 4.36 -11.33 39.01
C GLY A 118 5.71 -10.95 38.38
N VAL A 119 5.75 -10.71 37.06
CA VAL A 119 6.98 -10.35 36.34
C VAL A 119 7.17 -8.84 36.31
N THR A 120 8.30 -8.40 36.84
CA THR A 120 8.89 -7.07 36.67
C THR A 120 10.24 -7.21 35.96
N ASP A 121 10.73 -6.13 35.38
CA ASP A 121 11.98 -6.09 34.63
C ASP A 121 12.00 -7.11 33.47
N ILE A 122 10.94 -7.05 32.66
CA ILE A 122 10.55 -8.04 31.64
C ILE A 122 11.71 -8.36 30.70
N VAL A 123 12.39 -7.31 30.23
CA VAL A 123 13.50 -7.44 29.29
C VAL A 123 14.69 -8.13 29.94
N ASN A 124 15.09 -7.71 31.14
CA ASN A 124 16.22 -8.35 31.82
C ASN A 124 15.90 -9.80 32.20
N VAL A 125 14.64 -10.12 32.53
CA VAL A 125 14.21 -11.51 32.73
C VAL A 125 14.43 -12.33 31.46
N ALA A 126 14.06 -11.83 30.28
CA ALA A 126 14.32 -12.51 29.01
C ALA A 126 15.84 -12.67 28.76
N VAL A 127 16.62 -11.60 28.94
CA VAL A 127 18.07 -11.58 28.73
C VAL A 127 18.79 -12.53 29.70
N GLN A 128 18.44 -12.57 30.98
CA GLN A 128 19.12 -13.43 31.96
C GLN A 128 18.86 -14.92 31.74
N ASN A 129 17.67 -15.28 31.26
CA ASN A 129 17.28 -16.68 31.11
C ASN A 129 17.65 -17.25 29.73
N ILE A 130 17.71 -16.40 28.70
CA ILE A 130 18.05 -16.80 27.33
C ILE A 130 19.47 -16.40 26.96
N GLY A 131 19.89 -15.17 27.30
CA GLY A 131 21.07 -14.49 26.76
C GLY A 131 22.39 -15.24 26.90
N THR A 132 22.72 -15.96 25.84
CA THR A 132 24.04 -16.53 25.57
C THR A 132 24.33 -16.38 24.06
N SER A 133 25.61 -16.39 23.68
CA SER A 133 26.01 -16.24 22.27
C SER A 133 25.47 -17.33 21.34
N GLU A 134 25.04 -18.48 21.88
CA GLU A 134 24.43 -19.56 21.08
C GLU A 134 22.92 -19.43 20.93
N THR A 135 22.30 -18.40 21.51
CA THR A 135 20.83 -18.24 21.60
C THR A 135 20.35 -16.85 21.18
N ASP A 136 21.21 -16.05 20.53
CA ASP A 136 20.89 -14.67 20.13
C ASP A 136 19.62 -14.61 19.28
N THR A 137 19.42 -15.55 18.35
CA THR A 137 18.20 -15.65 17.55
C THR A 137 16.94 -15.85 18.41
N MET A 138 17.02 -16.69 19.45
CA MET A 138 15.86 -16.93 20.33
C MET A 138 15.56 -15.69 21.18
N LEU A 139 16.61 -15.03 21.70
CA LEU A 139 16.46 -13.81 22.47
C LEU A 139 15.87 -12.69 21.61
N LEU A 140 16.39 -12.47 20.41
CA LEU A 140 15.84 -11.50 19.45
C LEU A 140 14.37 -11.77 19.14
N ASN A 141 13.99 -13.02 18.92
CA ASN A 141 12.60 -13.37 18.64
C ASN A 141 11.70 -13.05 19.83
N VAL A 142 12.11 -13.35 21.07
CA VAL A 142 11.34 -12.95 22.26
C VAL A 142 11.26 -11.43 22.37
N LEU A 143 12.37 -10.72 22.22
CA LEU A 143 12.41 -9.25 22.31
C LEU A 143 11.54 -8.58 21.23
N SER A 144 11.45 -9.16 20.03
CA SER A 144 10.59 -8.67 18.95
C SER A 144 9.11 -8.88 19.26
N LEU A 145 8.76 -9.99 19.92
CA LEU A 145 7.37 -10.36 20.22
C LEU A 145 6.82 -9.65 21.45
N LEU A 146 7.67 -9.13 22.35
CA LEU A 146 7.23 -8.41 23.54
C LEU A 146 6.40 -7.14 23.21
N PRO A 147 6.88 -6.19 22.37
CA PRO A 147 6.07 -5.05 21.94
C PRO A 147 4.76 -5.48 21.25
N ILE A 148 4.84 -6.51 20.40
CA ILE A 148 3.70 -7.00 19.61
C ILE A 148 2.60 -7.56 20.53
N GLU A 149 2.95 -8.43 21.49
CA GLU A 149 1.97 -8.96 22.46
C GLU A 149 1.44 -7.84 23.37
N LEU A 150 2.29 -6.89 23.77
CA LEU A 150 1.87 -5.74 24.58
C LEU A 150 0.90 -4.81 23.84
N GLN A 151 0.96 -4.70 22.51
CA GLN A 151 -0.01 -3.91 21.73
C GLN A 151 -1.22 -4.74 21.26
N SER A 152 -1.13 -6.07 21.36
CA SER A 152 -2.17 -6.99 20.89
C SER A 152 -3.45 -6.92 21.73
N ARG A 153 -4.59 -6.78 21.04
CA ARG A 153 -5.93 -6.90 21.64
C ARG A 153 -6.25 -8.33 22.09
N ARG A 154 -5.45 -9.33 21.67
CA ARG A 154 -5.63 -10.73 22.08
C ARG A 154 -5.12 -10.98 23.51
N ILE A 155 -4.31 -10.09 24.07
CA ILE A 155 -3.88 -10.16 25.46
C ILE A 155 -4.92 -9.45 26.35
N PRO A 156 -5.69 -10.18 27.17
CA PRO A 156 -6.74 -9.62 28.00
C PRO A 156 -6.16 -9.09 29.33
N ILE A 157 -5.33 -8.04 29.25
CA ILE A 157 -4.90 -7.25 30.42
C ILE A 157 -5.61 -5.91 30.45
N PHE A 158 -5.80 -5.36 31.65
CA PHE A 158 -6.38 -4.02 31.81
C PHE A 158 -5.43 -2.94 31.30
N GLU A 159 -5.97 -1.81 30.87
CA GLU A 159 -5.17 -0.71 30.31
C GLU A 159 -4.08 -0.22 31.27
N LYS A 160 -4.41 -0.07 32.56
CA LYS A 160 -3.44 0.29 33.59
C LYS A 160 -2.26 -0.70 33.67
N GLN A 161 -2.53 -2.01 33.53
CA GLN A 161 -1.46 -3.01 33.52
C GLN A 161 -0.62 -2.92 32.25
N ARG A 162 -1.25 -2.58 31.11
CA ARG A 162 -0.55 -2.36 29.84
C ARG A 162 0.40 -1.17 29.95
N GLU A 163 -0.03 -0.06 30.55
CA GLU A 163 0.80 1.12 30.84
C GLU A 163 1.95 0.78 31.79
N GLU A 164 1.71 0.01 32.86
CA GLU A 164 2.76 -0.43 33.79
C GLU A 164 3.81 -1.31 33.09
N LYS A 165 3.38 -2.25 32.24
CA LYS A 165 4.28 -3.11 31.44
C LYS A 165 5.04 -2.33 30.38
N LEU A 166 4.40 -1.33 29.75
CA LEU A 166 5.06 -0.41 28.82
C LEU A 166 6.18 0.37 29.52
N ALA A 167 5.88 0.97 30.68
CA ALA A 167 6.86 1.72 31.45
C ALA A 167 8.05 0.86 31.92
N ASP A 168 7.80 -0.39 32.29
CA ASP A 168 8.84 -1.38 32.62
C ASP A 168 9.75 -1.66 31.41
N MET A 169 9.17 -1.93 30.25
CA MET A 169 9.94 -2.20 29.02
C MET A 169 10.73 -0.98 28.54
N GLN A 170 10.16 0.23 28.65
CA GLN A 170 10.83 1.48 28.29
C GLN A 170 12.09 1.75 29.12
N GLN A 171 12.13 1.32 30.39
CA GLN A 171 13.35 1.43 31.22
C GLN A 171 14.53 0.59 30.68
N SER A 172 14.24 -0.45 29.91
CA SER A 172 15.25 -1.33 29.31
C SER A 172 15.46 -1.10 27.81
N ALA A 173 14.76 -0.13 27.21
CA ALA A 173 14.82 0.12 25.77
C ALA A 173 16.24 0.42 25.27
N SER A 174 16.98 1.28 25.98
CA SER A 174 18.37 1.61 25.61
C SER A 174 19.28 0.38 25.61
N ASN A 175 19.05 -0.59 26.51
CA ASN A 175 19.81 -1.84 26.55
C ASN A 175 19.49 -2.73 25.33
N VAL A 176 18.21 -2.81 24.95
CA VAL A 176 17.79 -3.53 23.72
C VAL A 176 18.44 -2.89 22.51
N LEU A 177 18.38 -1.56 22.38
CA LEU A 177 18.99 -0.83 21.29
C LEU A 177 20.50 -1.10 21.17
N GLN A 178 21.23 -1.07 22.30
CA GLN A 178 22.66 -1.38 22.33
C GLN A 178 22.96 -2.84 21.96
N TYR A 179 22.11 -3.78 22.37
CA TYR A 179 22.23 -5.18 21.99
C TYR A 179 22.04 -5.38 20.48
N LEU A 180 21.01 -4.77 19.88
CA LEU A 180 20.80 -4.79 18.41
C LEU A 180 22.00 -4.20 17.67
N ASN A 181 22.51 -3.07 18.16
CA ASN A 181 23.70 -2.42 17.60
C ASN A 181 24.95 -3.33 17.68
N HIS A 182 25.14 -4.03 18.80
CA HIS A 182 26.25 -4.98 18.97
C HIS A 182 26.16 -6.18 18.02
N LEU A 183 24.96 -6.75 17.81
CA LEU A 183 24.77 -7.87 16.91
C LEU A 183 25.08 -7.51 15.45
N LEU A 184 24.68 -6.32 14.99
CA LEU A 184 25.04 -5.85 13.65
C LEU A 184 26.54 -5.62 13.48
N GLN A 185 27.24 -5.21 14.53
CA GLN A 185 28.70 -5.01 14.48
C GLN A 185 29.49 -6.32 14.42
N THR A 186 28.97 -7.38 15.05
CA THR A 186 29.70 -8.65 15.20
C THR A 186 29.30 -9.71 14.18
N SER A 187 28.10 -9.62 13.62
CA SER A 187 27.49 -10.70 12.83
C SER A 187 26.79 -10.17 11.56
N SER A 188 27.37 -9.14 10.93
CA SER A 188 26.83 -8.51 9.72
C SER A 188 26.67 -9.47 8.53
N ASP A 189 27.42 -10.57 8.52
CA ASP A 189 27.43 -11.54 7.42
C ASP A 189 26.32 -12.59 7.52
N ASN A 190 25.58 -12.64 8.64
CA ASN A 190 24.48 -13.58 8.84
C ASN A 190 23.14 -12.91 8.53
N GLU A 191 22.64 -13.07 7.31
CA GLU A 191 21.39 -12.47 6.83
C GLU A 191 20.17 -12.80 7.72
N GLU A 192 20.01 -14.05 8.19
CA GLU A 192 18.91 -14.43 9.08
C GLU A 192 18.96 -13.64 10.39
N LEU A 193 20.16 -13.44 10.94
CA LEU A 193 20.33 -12.66 12.16
C LEU A 193 20.04 -11.17 11.91
N VAL A 194 20.53 -10.61 10.80
CA VAL A 194 20.28 -9.22 10.39
C VAL A 194 18.78 -8.98 10.20
N GLU A 195 18.07 -9.92 9.57
CA GLU A 195 16.62 -9.89 9.42
C GLU A 195 15.93 -9.82 10.79
N ASN A 196 16.30 -10.70 11.72
CA ASN A 196 15.74 -10.72 13.07
C ASN A 196 16.08 -9.46 13.88
N VAL A 197 17.26 -8.86 13.66
CA VAL A 197 17.61 -7.57 14.26
C VAL A 197 16.67 -6.48 13.77
N PHE A 198 16.41 -6.38 12.46
CA PHE A 198 15.51 -5.35 11.93
C PHE A 198 14.04 -5.58 12.30
N ARG A 199 13.58 -6.84 12.41
CA ARG A 199 12.25 -7.16 12.98
C ARG A 199 12.12 -6.69 14.43
N CYS A 200 13.16 -6.91 15.24
CA CYS A 200 13.18 -6.43 16.61
C CYS A 200 13.21 -4.89 16.65
N PHE A 201 14.09 -4.28 15.85
CA PHE A 201 14.21 -2.84 15.75
C PHE A 201 12.88 -2.17 15.37
N GLU A 202 12.20 -2.66 14.33
CA GLU A 202 10.87 -2.21 13.90
C GLU A 202 9.86 -2.25 15.05
N ALA A 203 9.74 -3.39 15.74
CA ALA A 203 8.78 -3.57 16.83
C ALA A 203 9.01 -2.59 18.00
N TRP A 204 10.27 -2.27 18.30
CA TRP A 204 10.63 -1.35 19.37
C TRP A 204 10.53 0.12 18.97
N VAL A 205 10.81 0.46 17.71
CA VAL A 205 10.55 1.80 17.15
C VAL A 205 9.05 2.09 17.21
N ARG A 206 8.21 1.17 16.74
CA ARG A 206 6.74 1.27 16.81
C ARG A 206 6.20 1.47 18.23
N LEU A 207 6.92 0.96 19.23
CA LEU A 207 6.56 1.14 20.65
C LEU A 207 6.86 2.56 21.16
N GLY A 208 7.59 3.38 20.39
CA GLY A 208 8.00 4.74 20.78
C GLY A 208 9.03 4.74 21.90
N SER A 209 9.88 3.71 21.96
CA SER A 209 10.75 3.46 23.11
C SER A 209 12.15 4.10 23.03
N PHE A 210 12.52 4.71 21.90
CA PHE A 210 13.85 5.29 21.68
C PHE A 210 13.77 6.80 21.49
N THR A 211 14.76 7.54 21.99
CA THR A 211 14.94 8.95 21.59
C THR A 211 15.72 9.06 20.28
N ALA A 212 15.59 10.20 19.60
CA ALA A 212 16.31 10.46 18.37
C ALA A 212 17.84 10.46 18.59
N GLU A 213 18.32 10.96 19.73
CA GLU A 213 19.74 10.97 20.08
C GLU A 213 20.28 9.57 20.31
N GLU A 214 19.55 8.75 21.06
CA GLU A 214 19.93 7.35 21.30
C GLU A 214 20.04 6.57 19.99
N LEU A 215 19.03 6.67 19.12
CA LEU A 215 19.02 5.98 17.84
C LEU A 215 20.16 6.44 16.92
N SER A 216 20.36 7.76 16.81
CA SER A 216 21.40 8.36 15.96
C SER A 216 22.83 7.97 16.37
N SER A 217 23.03 7.55 17.62
CA SER A 217 24.33 7.10 18.14
C SER A 217 24.73 5.69 17.69
N THR A 218 23.81 4.96 17.04
CA THR A 218 24.01 3.55 16.63
C THR A 218 24.32 3.41 15.14
N ILE A 219 24.78 2.22 14.74
CA ILE A 219 24.94 1.86 13.32
C ILE A 219 23.65 1.31 12.69
N LEU A 220 22.52 1.27 13.41
CA LEU A 220 21.28 0.66 12.92
C LEU A 220 20.76 1.34 11.66
N LEU A 221 20.67 2.68 11.66
CA LEU A 221 20.20 3.43 10.48
C LEU A 221 21.15 3.29 9.28
N PRO A 222 22.48 3.50 9.39
CA PRO A 222 23.39 3.23 8.29
C PRO A 222 23.35 1.79 7.78
N SER A 223 23.22 0.80 8.67
CA SER A 223 23.12 -0.61 8.28
C SER A 223 21.79 -0.93 7.60
N LEU A 224 20.70 -0.29 8.01
CA LEU A 224 19.39 -0.42 7.38
C LEU A 224 19.45 0.00 5.92
N PHE A 225 20.05 1.16 5.63
CA PHE A 225 20.20 1.63 4.24
C PHE A 225 21.16 0.79 3.40
N LYS A 226 22.09 0.05 4.02
CA LYS A 226 22.89 -0.94 3.29
C LYS A 226 22.09 -2.21 3.01
N ALA A 227 21.37 -2.70 4.01
CA ALA A 227 20.60 -3.94 3.94
C ALA A 227 19.38 -3.83 3.03
N ILE A 228 18.79 -2.63 2.88
CA ILE A 228 17.64 -2.42 1.99
C ILE A 228 17.95 -2.70 0.51
N HIS A 229 19.22 -2.71 0.12
CA HIS A 229 19.65 -3.07 -1.23
C HIS A 229 19.78 -4.59 -1.44
N ILE A 230 19.65 -5.39 -0.37
CA ILE A 230 19.66 -6.86 -0.42
C ILE A 230 18.21 -7.33 -0.60
N PRO A 231 17.85 -8.01 -1.71
CA PRO A 231 16.47 -8.40 -2.02
C PRO A 231 15.78 -9.18 -0.90
N GLU A 232 16.51 -10.08 -0.24
CA GLU A 232 16.02 -10.94 0.83
C GLU A 232 15.68 -10.16 2.12
N LEU A 233 16.36 -9.03 2.35
CA LEU A 233 16.18 -8.18 3.53
C LEU A 233 15.31 -6.95 3.26
N PHE A 234 14.90 -6.73 2.01
CA PHE A 234 14.20 -5.50 1.62
C PHE A 234 12.92 -5.28 2.42
N GLU A 235 12.04 -6.28 2.50
CA GLU A 235 10.72 -6.11 3.12
C GLU A 235 10.86 -5.72 4.60
N VAL A 236 11.69 -6.44 5.37
CA VAL A 236 11.93 -6.11 6.79
C VAL A 236 12.61 -4.74 6.96
N CYS A 237 13.55 -4.37 6.09
CA CYS A 237 14.23 -3.08 6.19
C CYS A 237 13.31 -1.92 5.79
N SER A 238 12.44 -2.14 4.81
CA SER A 238 11.43 -1.18 4.38
C SER A 238 10.39 -0.96 5.47
N ASP A 239 9.88 -2.04 6.10
CA ASP A 239 8.96 -1.94 7.22
C ASP A 239 9.59 -1.21 8.42
N ALA A 240 10.85 -1.54 8.75
CA ALA A 240 11.60 -0.84 9.79
C ALA A 240 11.82 0.64 9.46
N LEU A 241 12.17 0.99 8.21
CA LEU A 241 12.34 2.38 7.78
C LEU A 241 11.02 3.15 7.85
N ASN A 242 9.91 2.53 7.45
CA ASN A 242 8.59 3.12 7.52
C ASN A 242 8.25 3.48 8.97
N GLU A 243 8.46 2.57 9.92
CA GLU A 243 8.25 2.86 11.34
C GLU A 243 9.16 3.98 11.86
N VAL A 244 10.42 4.05 11.41
CA VAL A 244 11.31 5.18 11.74
C VAL A 244 10.74 6.50 11.21
N LEU A 245 10.26 6.54 9.96
CA LEU A 245 9.67 7.74 9.37
C LEU A 245 8.40 8.17 10.11
N THR A 246 7.54 7.22 10.49
CA THR A 246 6.32 7.50 11.24
C THR A 246 6.64 8.09 12.62
N VAL A 247 7.56 7.48 13.37
CA VAL A 247 7.86 7.84 14.76
C VAL A 247 8.74 9.10 14.86
N PHE A 248 9.67 9.29 13.92
CA PHE A 248 10.66 10.39 13.90
C PHE A 248 10.37 11.42 12.79
N SER A 249 9.11 11.84 12.67
CA SER A 249 8.64 12.79 11.65
C SER A 249 8.69 14.27 12.07
N ASP A 250 8.97 14.58 13.34
CA ASP A 250 9.01 15.96 13.84
C ASP A 250 10.38 16.60 13.59
N LEU A 251 10.44 17.55 12.64
CA LEU A 251 11.66 18.24 12.23
C LEU A 251 12.39 18.99 13.35
N ALA A 252 11.64 19.49 14.34
CA ALA A 252 12.20 20.27 15.43
C ALA A 252 12.75 19.39 16.55
N ARG A 253 12.17 18.19 16.75
CA ARG A 253 12.54 17.26 17.82
C ARG A 253 13.53 16.20 17.36
N ASP A 254 13.34 15.66 16.17
CA ASP A 254 13.99 14.41 15.73
C ASP A 254 15.15 14.65 14.76
N THR A 255 15.74 15.86 14.80
CA THR A 255 16.76 16.33 13.87
C THR A 255 17.94 15.37 13.74
N SER A 256 18.39 14.74 14.83
CA SER A 256 19.53 13.79 14.79
C SER A 256 19.26 12.52 13.97
N VAL A 257 18.00 12.06 13.89
CA VAL A 257 17.60 10.93 13.05
C VAL A 257 17.36 11.42 11.62
N ILE A 258 16.66 12.55 11.47
CA ILE A 258 16.35 13.14 10.16
C ILE A 258 17.62 13.44 9.36
N ASP A 259 18.65 14.01 10.01
CA ASP A 259 19.95 14.33 9.40
C ASP A 259 20.68 13.08 8.87
N ILE A 260 20.38 11.89 9.40
CA ILE A 260 20.94 10.62 8.94
C ILE A 260 20.11 10.03 7.81
N ILE A 261 18.78 9.97 7.95
CA ILE A 261 17.92 9.27 6.99
C ILE A 261 17.70 10.06 5.70
N LEU A 262 17.56 11.39 5.80
CA LEU A 262 17.14 12.22 4.68
C LEU A 262 18.16 12.24 3.53
N PRO A 263 19.49 12.38 3.79
CA PRO A 263 20.49 12.27 2.74
C PRO A 263 20.54 10.89 2.08
N GLN A 264 20.26 9.82 2.84
CA GLN A 264 20.28 8.44 2.32
C GLN A 264 19.09 8.19 1.39
N ILE A 265 17.88 8.64 1.77
CA ILE A 265 16.70 8.52 0.92
C ILE A 265 16.87 9.38 -0.34
N ALA A 266 17.30 10.65 -0.21
CA ALA A 266 17.60 11.49 -1.36
C ALA A 266 18.68 10.88 -2.28
N GLY A 267 19.65 10.18 -1.68
CA GLY A 267 20.69 9.41 -2.39
C GLY A 267 20.19 8.22 -3.20
N MET A 268 18.91 7.85 -3.13
CA MET A 268 18.31 6.78 -3.95
C MET A 268 17.99 7.22 -5.39
N LYS A 269 18.06 8.52 -5.71
CA LYS A 269 17.78 9.03 -7.07
C LYS A 269 18.53 8.29 -8.19
N PRO A 270 19.86 8.03 -8.10
CA PRO A 270 20.58 7.29 -9.12
C PRO A 270 20.05 5.85 -9.31
N LEU A 271 19.62 5.20 -8.22
CA LEU A 271 19.04 3.86 -8.26
C LEU A 271 17.68 3.86 -8.95
N ALA A 272 16.85 4.89 -8.72
CA ALA A 272 15.58 5.05 -9.42
C ALA A 272 15.78 5.25 -10.93
N ILE A 273 16.77 6.06 -11.32
CA ILE A 273 17.13 6.26 -12.73
C ILE A 273 17.58 4.93 -13.36
N GLU A 274 18.47 4.20 -12.68
CA GLU A 274 18.96 2.91 -13.16
C GLU A 274 17.83 1.89 -13.29
N ALA A 275 16.97 1.76 -12.28
CA ALA A 275 15.82 0.86 -12.27
C ALA A 275 14.85 1.16 -13.42
N VAL A 276 14.53 2.43 -13.65
CA VAL A 276 13.68 2.86 -14.78
C VAL A 276 14.34 2.54 -16.12
N SER A 277 15.64 2.80 -16.25
CA SER A 277 16.38 2.56 -17.51
C SER A 277 16.56 1.08 -17.85
N SER A 278 16.66 0.24 -16.83
CA SER A 278 16.83 -1.22 -16.94
C SER A 278 15.50 -1.98 -16.93
N HIS A 279 14.37 -1.28 -16.78
CA HIS A 279 13.04 -1.85 -16.58
C HIS A 279 12.97 -2.83 -15.38
N ASP A 280 13.71 -2.55 -14.29
CA ASP A 280 13.59 -3.29 -13.03
C ASP A 280 12.36 -2.81 -12.26
N PHE A 281 11.21 -3.42 -12.57
CA PHE A 281 9.92 -3.14 -11.93
C PHE A 281 9.96 -3.37 -10.41
N ASN A 282 10.71 -4.37 -9.96
CA ASN A 282 10.79 -4.67 -8.53
C ASN A 282 11.53 -3.55 -7.80
N MET A 283 12.67 -3.09 -8.33
CA MET A 283 13.39 -1.96 -7.76
C MET A 283 12.58 -0.67 -7.81
N CYS A 284 11.87 -0.40 -8.91
CA CYS A 284 10.96 0.75 -9.01
C CYS A 284 9.89 0.69 -7.90
N ARG A 285 9.24 -0.46 -7.72
CA ARG A 285 8.23 -0.67 -6.67
C ARG A 285 8.83 -0.42 -5.28
N ARG A 286 10.00 -1.00 -5.01
CA ARG A 286 10.69 -0.87 -3.72
C ARG A 286 10.97 0.59 -3.35
N ILE A 287 11.55 1.36 -4.27
CA ILE A 287 11.85 2.78 -4.03
C ILE A 287 10.54 3.57 -3.89
N THR A 288 9.54 3.28 -4.72
CA THR A 288 8.24 3.97 -4.67
C THR A 288 7.54 3.81 -3.32
N LEU A 289 7.59 2.63 -2.70
CA LEU A 289 6.97 2.40 -1.39
C LEU A 289 7.61 3.27 -0.28
N ILE A 290 8.95 3.37 -0.27
CA ILE A 290 9.67 4.24 0.67
C ILE A 290 9.29 5.70 0.46
N TYR A 291 9.25 6.15 -0.78
CA TYR A 291 8.90 7.53 -1.13
C TYR A 291 7.43 7.85 -0.88
N SER A 292 6.52 6.91 -1.09
CA SER A 292 5.10 7.07 -0.74
C SER A 292 4.94 7.33 0.76
N GLN A 293 5.75 6.69 1.61
CA GLN A 293 5.71 6.93 3.05
C GLN A 293 6.18 8.35 3.42
N LEU A 294 7.22 8.85 2.74
CA LEU A 294 7.65 10.25 2.91
C LEU A 294 6.52 11.25 2.60
N GLY A 295 5.72 10.98 1.57
CA GLY A 295 4.57 11.81 1.21
C GLY A 295 3.47 11.82 2.28
N ASN A 296 3.29 10.70 2.99
CA ASN A 296 2.24 10.53 3.99
C ASN A 296 2.64 11.10 5.36
N ASP A 297 3.80 10.69 5.88
CA ASP A 297 4.18 10.97 7.28
C ASP A 297 5.15 12.15 7.42
N CYS A 298 5.90 12.45 6.36
CA CYS A 298 6.97 13.44 6.37
C CYS A 298 6.75 14.56 5.35
N LEU A 299 5.49 14.89 5.04
CA LEU A 299 5.16 15.89 4.03
C LEU A 299 5.81 17.26 4.30
N SER A 300 6.02 17.61 5.57
CA SER A 300 6.74 18.81 6.00
C SER A 300 8.14 18.94 5.36
N LEU A 301 8.87 17.83 5.19
CA LEU A 301 10.18 17.79 4.53
C LEU A 301 10.10 18.16 3.05
N LEU A 302 8.99 17.85 2.39
CA LEU A 302 8.80 18.06 0.96
C LEU A 302 8.33 19.48 0.64
N ILE A 303 7.73 20.16 1.61
CA ILE A 303 7.26 21.54 1.46
C ILE A 303 8.26 22.57 1.98
N ASP A 304 9.11 22.24 2.95
CA ASP A 304 10.10 23.15 3.53
C ASP A 304 11.18 23.56 2.52
N ASP A 305 11.22 24.85 2.16
CA ASP A 305 12.21 25.41 1.24
C ASP A 305 13.64 25.45 1.81
N SER A 306 13.80 25.29 3.13
CA SER A 306 15.12 25.17 3.76
C SER A 306 15.75 23.79 3.61
N ASN A 307 14.95 22.77 3.25
CA ASN A 307 15.44 21.42 3.01
C ASN A 307 16.24 21.34 1.70
N ALA A 308 17.56 21.17 1.83
CA ALA A 308 18.48 21.06 0.69
C ALA A 308 18.18 19.86 -0.23
N TYR A 309 17.50 18.82 0.27
CA TYR A 309 17.19 17.59 -0.48
C TYR A 309 15.81 17.59 -1.13
N LYS A 310 15.00 18.63 -0.92
CA LYS A 310 13.62 18.73 -1.44
C LYS A 310 13.57 18.47 -2.95
N GLY A 311 14.50 19.03 -3.72
CA GLY A 311 14.58 18.85 -5.16
C GLY A 311 14.82 17.40 -5.55
N GLU A 312 15.84 16.76 -4.96
CA GLU A 312 16.15 15.35 -5.20
C GLU A 312 15.00 14.42 -4.85
N LEU A 313 14.30 14.68 -3.75
CA LEU A 313 13.18 13.85 -3.31
C LEU A 313 12.02 13.92 -4.31
N LEU A 314 11.62 15.13 -4.69
CA LEU A 314 10.54 15.34 -5.67
C LEU A 314 10.92 14.79 -7.05
N ASP A 315 12.17 14.99 -7.48
CA ASP A 315 12.67 14.47 -8.75
C ASP A 315 12.67 12.94 -8.79
N THR A 316 13.09 12.26 -7.72
CA THR A 316 13.06 10.79 -7.67
C THR A 316 11.65 10.26 -7.84
N MET A 317 10.69 10.83 -7.11
CA MET A 317 9.30 10.43 -7.23
C MET A 317 8.72 10.75 -8.61
N PHE A 318 9.15 11.86 -9.22
CA PHE A 318 8.75 12.23 -10.57
C PHE A 318 9.30 11.27 -11.62
N ILE A 319 10.55 10.82 -11.47
CA ILE A 319 11.17 9.81 -12.34
C ILE A 319 10.38 8.51 -12.27
N LEU A 320 10.04 8.05 -11.07
CA LEU A 320 9.26 6.82 -10.86
C LEU A 320 7.84 6.94 -11.42
N TYR A 321 7.16 8.06 -11.17
CA TYR A 321 5.84 8.33 -11.74
C TYR A 321 5.89 8.44 -13.27
N SER A 322 6.96 8.96 -13.85
CA SER A 322 7.10 9.08 -15.32
C SER A 322 7.41 7.75 -16.02
N PHE A 323 7.74 6.69 -15.27
CA PHE A 323 7.97 5.37 -15.81
C PHE A 323 6.66 4.81 -16.40
N PRO A 324 6.61 4.33 -17.65
CA PRO A 324 5.38 3.90 -18.31
C PRO A 324 4.87 2.54 -17.80
N SER A 325 4.52 2.50 -16.52
CA SER A 325 3.95 1.36 -15.82
C SER A 325 2.82 1.86 -14.92
N ILE A 326 1.59 1.45 -15.23
CA ILE A 326 0.42 1.84 -14.45
C ILE A 326 0.51 1.37 -12.99
N ASP A 327 1.12 0.21 -12.75
CA ASP A 327 1.25 -0.35 -11.40
C ASP A 327 2.26 0.44 -10.55
N ILE A 328 3.32 0.99 -11.17
CA ILE A 328 4.24 1.90 -10.45
C ILE A 328 3.60 3.27 -10.26
N ALA A 329 2.94 3.80 -11.29
CA ALA A 329 2.24 5.07 -11.21
C ALA A 329 1.17 5.07 -10.12
N ASP A 330 0.41 3.98 -9.97
CA ASP A 330 -0.61 3.80 -8.92
C ASP A 330 -0.01 3.88 -7.52
N LEU A 331 1.16 3.28 -7.29
CA LEU A 331 1.89 3.40 -6.04
C LEU A 331 2.40 4.82 -5.77
N CYS A 332 2.59 5.63 -6.81
CA CYS A 332 3.02 7.02 -6.67
C CYS A 332 1.88 8.00 -6.36
N VAL A 333 0.62 7.63 -6.66
CA VAL A 333 -0.52 8.55 -6.53
C VAL A 333 -0.70 9.10 -5.12
N PRO A 334 -0.68 8.28 -4.03
CA PRO A 334 -0.90 8.80 -2.68
C PRO A 334 0.05 9.95 -2.32
N PHE A 335 1.33 9.81 -2.67
CA PHE A 335 2.33 10.86 -2.48
C PHE A 335 1.95 12.17 -3.17
N TRP A 336 1.58 12.09 -4.46
CA TRP A 336 1.28 13.27 -5.24
C TRP A 336 -0.03 13.91 -4.81
N GLU A 337 -1.04 13.13 -4.44
CA GLU A 337 -2.30 13.66 -3.92
C GLU A 337 -2.08 14.46 -2.65
N GLU A 338 -1.39 13.91 -1.65
CA GLU A 338 -1.09 14.61 -0.40
C GLU A 338 -0.28 15.89 -0.66
N LEU A 339 0.75 15.82 -1.50
CA LEU A 339 1.56 16.99 -1.85
C LEU A 339 0.75 18.07 -2.57
N LEU A 340 0.00 17.71 -3.62
CA LEU A 340 -0.74 18.67 -4.44
C LEU A 340 -1.87 19.33 -3.65
N VAL A 341 -2.43 18.67 -2.64
CA VAL A 341 -3.47 19.26 -1.77
C VAL A 341 -2.91 20.37 -0.86
N VAL A 342 -1.67 20.22 -0.38
CA VAL A 342 -1.05 21.18 0.55
C VAL A 342 -0.35 22.34 -0.16
N LEU A 343 0.05 22.14 -1.42
CA LEU A 343 0.67 23.21 -2.21
C LEU A 343 -0.30 24.39 -2.43
N GLN A 344 0.27 25.60 -2.39
CA GLN A 344 -0.43 26.80 -2.84
C GLN A 344 -0.33 26.94 -4.36
N SER A 345 -1.27 27.66 -4.97
CA SER A 345 -1.21 27.99 -6.40
C SER A 345 0.14 28.65 -6.75
N PRO A 346 1.01 27.97 -7.51
CA PRO A 346 2.37 28.44 -7.72
C PRO A 346 2.41 29.55 -8.79
N GLU A 347 3.31 30.51 -8.62
CA GLU A 347 3.50 31.57 -9.62
C GLU A 347 4.16 31.02 -10.90
N PRO A 348 3.77 31.51 -12.10
CA PRO A 348 4.40 31.11 -13.35
C PRO A 348 5.92 31.32 -13.35
N GLY A 349 6.66 30.29 -13.75
CA GLY A 349 8.12 30.31 -13.82
C GLY A 349 8.85 29.85 -12.55
N THR A 350 8.12 29.56 -11.47
CA THR A 350 8.70 28.91 -10.29
C THR A 350 9.01 27.43 -10.53
N PRO A 351 9.96 26.82 -9.79
CA PRO A 351 10.23 25.38 -9.88
C PRO A 351 9.00 24.52 -9.58
N VAL A 352 8.19 24.94 -8.61
CA VAL A 352 6.93 24.26 -8.25
C VAL A 352 5.94 24.31 -9.41
N TYR A 353 5.78 25.47 -10.06
CA TYR A 353 4.93 25.57 -11.27
C TYR A 353 5.39 24.61 -12.37
N GLN A 354 6.72 24.52 -12.60
CA GLN A 354 7.28 23.60 -13.60
C GLN A 354 7.02 22.13 -13.24
N LEU A 355 7.20 21.75 -11.98
CA LEU A 355 6.92 20.40 -11.48
C LEU A 355 5.44 20.03 -11.70
N VAL A 356 4.50 20.89 -11.29
CA VAL A 356 3.05 20.64 -11.46
C VAL A 356 2.69 20.50 -12.94
N TYR A 357 3.27 21.33 -13.81
CA TYR A 357 3.07 21.23 -15.26
C TYR A 357 3.66 19.94 -15.85
N GLN A 358 4.85 19.53 -15.40
CA GLN A 358 5.50 18.29 -15.81
C GLN A 358 4.71 17.06 -15.35
N LEU A 359 4.12 17.08 -14.15
CA LEU A 359 3.27 16.01 -13.64
C LEU A 359 2.04 15.78 -14.51
N MET A 360 1.39 16.85 -14.97
CA MET A 360 0.30 16.72 -15.94
C MET A 360 0.74 16.01 -17.21
N THR A 361 1.92 16.36 -17.72
CA THR A 361 2.49 15.74 -18.92
C THR A 361 2.83 14.27 -18.68
N ALA A 362 3.47 13.96 -17.55
CA ALA A 362 3.82 12.60 -17.14
C ALA A 362 2.59 11.72 -16.86
N SER A 363 1.43 12.32 -16.59
CA SER A 363 0.17 11.58 -16.37
C SER A 363 -0.46 11.07 -17.67
N LEU A 364 -0.22 11.73 -18.81
CA LEU A 364 -0.89 11.39 -20.07
C LEU A 364 -0.65 9.94 -20.53
N PRO A 365 0.58 9.38 -20.45
CA PRO A 365 0.83 7.98 -20.79
C PRO A 365 0.03 6.99 -19.94
N HIS A 366 -0.22 7.29 -18.65
CA HIS A 366 -0.94 6.39 -17.73
C HIS A 366 -2.44 6.30 -18.01
N LEU A 367 -2.99 7.33 -18.67
CA LEU A 367 -4.39 7.35 -19.11
C LEU A 367 -4.61 6.60 -20.43
N LYS A 368 -3.52 6.27 -21.14
CA LYS A 368 -3.54 5.65 -22.46
C LYS A 368 -3.65 4.14 -22.33
N PHE A 369 -4.62 3.55 -23.03
CA PHE A 369 -4.69 2.09 -23.17
C PHE A 369 -3.37 1.50 -23.71
N PRO A 370 -2.99 0.29 -23.29
CA PRO A 370 -1.80 -0.36 -23.81
C PRO A 370 -1.96 -0.70 -25.30
N SER A 371 -0.83 -0.92 -25.99
CA SER A 371 -0.82 -1.15 -27.44
C SER A 371 -1.55 -2.43 -27.87
N ASP A 372 -1.62 -3.41 -26.99
CA ASP A 372 -2.30 -4.69 -27.15
C ASP A 372 -3.75 -4.67 -26.65
N ALA A 373 -4.34 -3.48 -26.46
CA ALA A 373 -5.72 -3.32 -25.97
C ALA A 373 -6.79 -4.13 -26.74
N ALA A 374 -6.54 -4.49 -28.00
CA ALA A 374 -7.43 -5.34 -28.78
C ALA A 374 -7.48 -6.81 -28.28
N GLN A 375 -6.52 -7.24 -27.47
CA GLN A 375 -6.43 -8.58 -26.89
C GLN A 375 -6.97 -8.67 -25.46
N MET A 376 -7.27 -7.53 -24.84
CA MET A 376 -7.79 -7.44 -23.48
C MET A 376 -9.21 -8.02 -23.42
N ASN A 377 -9.51 -8.75 -22.35
CA ASN A 377 -10.88 -9.18 -22.07
C ASN A 377 -11.68 -8.06 -21.38
N GLU A 378 -12.98 -8.28 -21.12
CA GLU A 378 -13.83 -7.28 -20.48
C GLU A 378 -13.37 -6.90 -19.06
N ASP A 379 -12.85 -7.86 -18.29
CA ASP A 379 -12.36 -7.65 -16.93
C ASP A 379 -11.08 -6.79 -16.95
N ASP A 380 -10.12 -7.08 -17.84
CA ASP A 380 -8.89 -6.30 -17.99
C ASP A 380 -9.19 -4.85 -18.41
N VAL A 381 -10.18 -4.66 -19.30
CA VAL A 381 -10.63 -3.32 -19.73
C VAL A 381 -11.29 -2.57 -18.58
N PHE A 382 -12.06 -3.26 -17.75
CA PHE A 382 -12.67 -2.71 -16.56
C PHE A 382 -11.61 -2.29 -15.54
N ASP A 383 -10.68 -3.20 -15.20
CA ASP A 383 -9.57 -2.97 -14.27
C ASP A 383 -8.70 -1.79 -14.73
N PHE A 384 -8.36 -1.73 -16.04
CA PHE A 384 -7.63 -0.58 -16.58
C PHE A 384 -8.39 0.73 -16.40
N ARG A 385 -9.70 0.74 -16.66
CA ARG A 385 -10.54 1.94 -16.48
C ARG A 385 -10.59 2.37 -15.02
N GLU A 386 -10.63 1.44 -14.07
CA GLU A 386 -10.57 1.75 -12.64
C GLU A 386 -9.19 2.24 -12.18
N LYS A 387 -8.11 1.78 -12.83
CA LYS A 387 -6.73 2.21 -12.56
C LYS A 387 -6.34 3.54 -13.23
N ARG A 388 -7.17 4.12 -14.09
CA ARG A 388 -6.90 5.48 -14.61
C ARG A 388 -7.02 6.46 -13.45
N ARG A 389 -5.92 7.16 -13.16
CA ARG A 389 -5.79 8.11 -12.03
C ARG A 389 -5.77 9.54 -12.57
N GLU A 390 -6.90 10.00 -13.14
CA GLU A 390 -6.96 11.38 -13.63
C GLU A 390 -6.94 12.42 -12.50
N GLU A 391 -7.08 11.99 -11.24
CA GLU A 391 -7.04 12.80 -10.01
C GLU A 391 -5.79 13.69 -9.98
N ILE A 392 -4.62 13.16 -10.36
CA ILE A 392 -3.39 13.95 -10.42
C ILE A 392 -3.54 15.12 -11.39
N VAL A 393 -4.09 14.89 -12.58
CA VAL A 393 -4.31 15.97 -13.56
C VAL A 393 -5.34 16.97 -13.06
N LYS A 394 -6.42 16.50 -12.41
CA LYS A 394 -7.43 17.38 -11.78
C LYS A 394 -6.82 18.25 -10.67
N ASN A 395 -5.97 17.68 -9.82
CA ASN A 395 -5.30 18.40 -8.74
C ASN A 395 -4.29 19.42 -9.28
N CYS A 396 -3.49 19.04 -10.28
CA CYS A 396 -2.61 19.98 -10.99
C CYS A 396 -3.41 21.11 -11.66
N HIS A 397 -4.56 20.80 -12.25
CA HIS A 397 -5.47 21.79 -12.83
C HIS A 397 -5.94 22.81 -11.79
N MET A 398 -6.35 22.35 -10.61
CA MET A 398 -6.79 23.23 -9.51
C MET A 398 -5.68 24.19 -9.06
N LEU A 399 -4.43 23.73 -9.03
CA LEU A 399 -3.29 24.55 -8.61
C LEU A 399 -2.86 25.58 -9.66
N LEU A 400 -2.73 25.17 -10.93
CA LEU A 400 -2.28 26.04 -12.03
C LEU A 400 -3.38 26.99 -12.52
N GLY A 401 -4.63 26.71 -12.17
CA GLY A 401 -5.82 27.45 -12.59
C GLY A 401 -6.38 26.95 -13.93
N ALA A 402 -7.68 27.15 -14.11
CA ALA A 402 -8.44 26.48 -15.16
C ALA A 402 -7.91 26.73 -16.58
N ASN A 403 -7.49 27.97 -16.87
CA ASN A 403 -7.02 28.36 -18.19
C ASN A 403 -5.73 27.64 -18.63
N VAL A 404 -4.80 27.34 -17.71
CA VAL A 404 -3.51 26.73 -18.07
C VAL A 404 -3.72 25.27 -18.43
N ALA A 405 -4.39 24.53 -17.54
CA ALA A 405 -4.55 23.09 -17.73
C ALA A 405 -5.54 22.73 -18.84
N ILE A 406 -6.61 23.51 -19.01
CA ILE A 406 -7.51 23.34 -20.17
C ILE A 406 -6.75 23.55 -21.48
N ARG A 407 -5.96 24.63 -21.59
CA ARG A 407 -5.15 24.88 -22.79
C ARG A 407 -4.16 23.77 -23.06
N PHE A 408 -3.51 23.25 -22.02
CA PHE A 408 -2.59 22.12 -22.15
C PHE A 408 -3.28 20.88 -22.72
N VAL A 409 -4.46 20.51 -22.19
CA VAL A 409 -5.20 19.34 -22.65
C VAL A 409 -5.74 19.54 -24.07
N LEU A 410 -6.28 20.73 -24.38
CA LEU A 410 -6.74 21.08 -25.72
C LEU A 410 -5.61 21.06 -26.74
N GLN A 411 -4.44 21.64 -26.42
CA GLN A 411 -3.28 21.60 -27.29
C GLN A 411 -2.80 20.15 -27.52
N SER A 412 -2.72 19.36 -26.45
CA SER A 412 -2.33 17.95 -26.55
C SER A 412 -3.33 17.15 -27.40
N PHE A 413 -4.62 17.46 -27.29
CA PHE A 413 -5.70 16.88 -28.10
C PHE A 413 -5.60 17.27 -29.57
N ASP A 414 -5.33 18.54 -29.86
CA ASP A 414 -5.15 19.03 -31.23
C ASP A 414 -3.93 18.39 -31.90
N GLU A 415 -2.79 18.33 -31.19
CA GLU A 415 -1.58 17.67 -31.70
C GLU A 415 -1.85 16.18 -31.96
N ALA A 416 -2.44 15.47 -31.00
CA ALA A 416 -2.74 14.04 -31.14
C ALA A 416 -3.72 13.76 -32.28
N THR A 417 -4.76 14.58 -32.44
CA THR A 417 -5.76 14.39 -33.49
C THR A 417 -5.22 14.77 -34.86
N GLN A 418 -4.41 15.82 -34.99
CA GLN A 418 -3.76 16.18 -36.25
C GLN A 418 -2.82 15.07 -36.73
N GLU A 419 -1.98 14.53 -35.84
CA GLU A 419 -1.12 13.38 -36.15
C GLU A 419 -1.96 12.16 -36.54
N PHE A 420 -2.99 11.85 -35.76
CA PHE A 420 -3.87 10.70 -36.00
C PHE A 420 -4.62 10.79 -37.33
N MET A 421 -5.08 11.98 -37.73
CA MET A 421 -5.84 12.16 -38.97
C MET A 421 -4.98 11.99 -40.24
N GLN A 422 -3.67 12.22 -40.14
CA GLN A 422 -2.70 12.02 -41.23
C GLN A 422 -2.34 10.55 -41.47
N MET A 423 -2.63 9.67 -40.51
CA MET A 423 -2.36 8.23 -40.60
C MET A 423 -3.29 7.52 -41.60
N ASN A 424 -2.83 6.39 -42.12
CA ASN A 424 -3.67 5.50 -42.93
C ASN A 424 -4.69 4.72 -42.06
N ASP A 425 -5.68 4.09 -42.69
CA ASP A 425 -6.77 3.42 -41.95
C ASP A 425 -6.29 2.27 -41.05
N ALA A 426 -5.25 1.54 -41.47
CA ALA A 426 -4.68 0.44 -40.69
C ALA A 426 -3.91 0.95 -39.46
N GLU A 427 -3.19 2.06 -39.59
CA GLU A 427 -2.51 2.73 -38.48
C GLU A 427 -3.52 3.30 -37.49
N LYS A 428 -4.59 3.94 -37.98
CA LYS A 428 -5.67 4.48 -37.15
C LYS A 428 -6.31 3.41 -36.27
N CYS A 429 -6.53 2.21 -36.81
CA CYS A 429 -7.07 1.09 -36.04
C CYS A 429 -6.15 0.60 -34.91
N ASN A 430 -4.84 0.88 -34.98
CA ASN A 430 -3.85 0.42 -34.00
C ASN A 430 -3.33 1.53 -33.07
N GLN A 431 -3.55 2.81 -33.40
CA GLN A 431 -2.98 3.97 -32.68
C GLN A 431 -4.02 4.95 -32.12
N TRP A 432 -5.27 4.50 -31.91
CA TRP A 432 -6.36 5.33 -31.37
C TRP A 432 -6.20 5.70 -29.90
N GLN A 433 -5.37 4.99 -29.14
CA GLN A 433 -5.32 5.05 -27.68
C GLN A 433 -4.96 6.44 -27.14
N ARG A 434 -4.10 7.19 -27.84
CA ARG A 434 -3.71 8.56 -27.44
C ARG A 434 -4.88 9.55 -27.59
N VAL A 435 -5.68 9.40 -28.65
CA VAL A 435 -6.86 10.26 -28.86
C VAL A 435 -7.95 9.89 -27.87
N GLU A 436 -8.16 8.59 -27.61
CA GLU A 436 -9.13 8.12 -26.60
C GLU A 436 -8.81 8.65 -25.21
N SER A 437 -7.54 8.59 -24.78
CA SER A 437 -7.17 9.03 -23.43
C SER A 437 -7.35 10.54 -23.24
N LEU A 438 -7.16 11.34 -24.29
CA LEU A 438 -7.39 12.78 -24.26
C LEU A 438 -8.88 13.13 -24.32
N LEU A 439 -9.71 12.38 -25.05
CA LEU A 439 -11.18 12.49 -24.96
C LEU A 439 -11.68 12.16 -23.55
N TYR A 440 -11.13 11.10 -22.93
CA TYR A 440 -11.39 10.75 -21.55
C TYR A 440 -11.01 11.88 -20.60
N LEU A 441 -9.81 12.45 -20.75
CA LEU A 441 -9.34 13.53 -19.91
C LEU A 441 -10.17 14.82 -20.07
N LEU A 442 -10.53 15.19 -21.30
CA LEU A 442 -11.45 16.30 -21.58
C LEU A 442 -12.81 16.11 -20.92
N ARG A 443 -13.32 14.88 -20.89
CA ARG A 443 -14.56 14.55 -20.17
C ARG A 443 -14.40 14.79 -18.67
N CYS A 444 -13.29 14.36 -18.09
CA CYS A 444 -13.03 14.51 -16.66
C CYS A 444 -12.82 15.97 -16.22
N ILE A 445 -12.24 16.81 -17.08
CA ILE A 445 -11.94 18.22 -16.80
C ILE A 445 -13.06 19.17 -17.25
N GLY A 446 -13.90 18.80 -18.23
CA GLY A 446 -14.76 19.78 -18.89
C GLY A 446 -15.92 20.34 -18.06
N THR A 447 -16.74 19.50 -17.43
CA THR A 447 -17.92 19.99 -16.68
C THR A 447 -17.68 20.66 -15.33
N PRO A 448 -16.61 20.35 -14.58
CA PRO A 448 -16.30 21.05 -13.33
C PRO A 448 -15.56 22.38 -13.54
N PHE A 449 -14.91 22.58 -14.68
CA PHE A 449 -13.95 23.67 -14.88
C PHE A 449 -14.28 24.46 -16.16
N ASP A 450 -14.55 25.76 -16.01
CA ASP A 450 -15.18 26.64 -17.01
C ASP A 450 -14.49 26.65 -18.40
N LEU A 451 -14.81 25.69 -19.26
CA LEU A 451 -14.47 25.70 -20.69
C LEU A 451 -15.16 26.88 -21.38
N THR A 452 -14.46 27.58 -22.27
CA THR A 452 -15.13 28.59 -23.10
C THR A 452 -16.01 27.90 -24.15
N MET A 453 -17.08 28.57 -24.58
CA MET A 453 -17.94 28.02 -25.63
C MET A 453 -17.17 27.72 -26.92
N GLN A 454 -16.17 28.53 -27.26
CA GLN A 454 -15.33 28.32 -28.45
C GLN A 454 -14.56 27.00 -28.36
N ASP A 455 -13.98 26.70 -27.20
CA ASP A 455 -13.26 25.45 -26.96
C ASP A 455 -14.18 24.24 -27.08
N VAL A 456 -15.39 24.33 -26.50
CA VAL A 456 -16.40 23.27 -26.57
C VAL A 456 -16.80 23.01 -28.03
N LEU A 457 -17.07 24.06 -28.81
CA LEU A 457 -17.44 23.94 -30.22
C LEU A 457 -16.34 23.26 -31.04
N HIS A 458 -15.09 23.68 -30.85
CA HIS A 458 -13.93 23.11 -31.52
C HIS A 458 -13.79 21.61 -31.24
N VAL A 459 -13.81 21.21 -29.97
CA VAL A 459 -13.73 19.79 -29.57
C VAL A 459 -14.86 18.97 -30.18
N VAL A 460 -16.09 19.49 -30.17
CA VAL A 460 -17.26 18.80 -30.75
C VAL A 460 -17.12 18.62 -32.27
N ASP A 461 -16.60 19.62 -32.99
CA ASP A 461 -16.36 19.50 -34.42
C ASP A 461 -15.31 18.43 -34.75
N VAL A 462 -14.22 18.38 -33.97
CA VAL A 462 -13.21 17.31 -34.10
C VAL A 462 -13.81 15.95 -33.82
N VAL A 463 -14.62 15.79 -32.75
CA VAL A 463 -15.30 14.54 -32.41
C VAL A 463 -16.14 13.99 -33.58
N PHE A 464 -16.88 14.86 -34.27
CA PHE A 464 -17.67 14.44 -35.43
C PHE A 464 -16.85 14.10 -36.68
N ALA A 465 -15.57 14.52 -36.73
CA ALA A 465 -14.65 14.21 -37.82
C ALA A 465 -13.84 12.93 -37.58
N LEU A 466 -13.88 12.36 -36.36
CA LEU A 466 -13.14 11.14 -36.03
C LEU A 466 -13.65 9.93 -36.82
N PRO A 467 -12.76 9.00 -37.22
CA PRO A 467 -13.15 7.77 -37.90
C PRO A 467 -13.94 6.83 -36.98
N SER A 468 -14.71 5.93 -37.60
CA SER A 468 -15.55 4.97 -36.89
C SER A 468 -14.71 3.84 -36.29
N ILE A 469 -14.18 4.08 -35.10
CA ILE A 469 -13.38 3.13 -34.31
C ILE A 469 -14.03 3.02 -32.93
N LEU A 470 -14.40 1.79 -32.55
CA LEU A 470 -15.28 1.55 -31.40
C LEU A 470 -14.83 2.27 -30.10
N PRO A 471 -13.57 2.18 -29.64
CA PRO A 471 -13.11 2.93 -28.46
C PRO A 471 -13.27 4.46 -28.57
N LEU A 472 -13.01 5.04 -29.75
CA LEU A 472 -13.17 6.47 -29.99
C LEU A 472 -14.64 6.88 -29.97
N GLU A 473 -15.52 6.04 -30.51
CA GLU A 473 -16.97 6.28 -30.49
C GLU A 473 -17.52 6.23 -29.08
N GLN A 474 -17.11 5.24 -28.27
CA GLN A 474 -17.47 5.16 -26.85
C GLN A 474 -17.01 6.41 -26.09
N ALA A 475 -15.75 6.82 -26.24
CA ALA A 475 -15.22 8.02 -25.60
C ALA A 475 -15.93 9.30 -26.07
N SER A 476 -16.23 9.40 -27.36
CA SER A 476 -16.96 10.53 -27.96
C SER A 476 -18.38 10.65 -27.41
N LEU A 477 -19.14 9.55 -27.36
CA LEU A 477 -20.50 9.53 -26.80
C LEU A 477 -20.50 9.97 -25.33
N ARG A 478 -19.55 9.46 -24.54
CA ARG A 478 -19.39 9.82 -23.12
C ARG A 478 -19.02 11.29 -22.92
N LEU A 479 -18.14 11.84 -23.75
CA LEU A 479 -17.77 13.25 -23.74
C LEU A 479 -18.97 14.14 -24.09
N LEU A 480 -19.67 13.84 -25.19
CA LEU A 480 -20.86 14.59 -25.63
C LEU A 480 -21.97 14.57 -24.57
N SER A 481 -22.15 13.43 -23.88
CA SER A 481 -23.11 13.30 -22.78
C SER A 481 -22.81 14.33 -21.68
N THR A 482 -21.53 14.51 -21.38
CA THR A 482 -21.04 15.46 -20.37
C THR A 482 -21.20 16.91 -20.85
N TYR A 483 -21.01 17.17 -22.14
CA TYR A 483 -21.10 18.52 -22.74
C TYR A 483 -22.54 18.98 -23.02
N CYS A 484 -23.55 18.12 -22.89
CA CYS A 484 -24.96 18.48 -23.14
C CYS A 484 -25.39 19.76 -22.41
N ARG A 485 -24.98 19.91 -21.14
CA ARG A 485 -25.27 21.12 -20.36
C ARG A 485 -24.69 22.40 -20.97
N LEU A 486 -23.48 22.33 -21.52
CA LEU A 486 -22.79 23.45 -22.16
C LEU A 486 -23.44 23.79 -23.52
N LEU A 487 -23.94 22.79 -24.23
CA LEU A 487 -24.51 22.89 -25.57
C LEU A 487 -26.02 23.14 -25.62
N ARG A 488 -26.69 23.29 -24.47
CA ARG A 488 -28.16 23.35 -24.36
C ARG A 488 -28.86 24.42 -25.22
N ASN A 489 -28.14 25.44 -25.67
CA ASN A 489 -28.67 26.54 -26.49
C ASN A 489 -28.23 26.47 -27.96
N GLU A 490 -27.33 25.55 -28.33
CA GLU A 490 -26.83 25.38 -29.69
C GLU A 490 -27.61 24.30 -30.44
N TYR A 491 -28.79 24.66 -30.93
CA TYR A 491 -29.71 23.71 -31.56
C TYR A 491 -29.13 22.98 -32.78
N ALA A 492 -28.27 23.61 -33.58
CA ALA A 492 -27.61 22.95 -34.72
C ALA A 492 -26.71 21.78 -34.27
N LEU A 493 -26.01 21.94 -33.14
CA LEU A 493 -25.20 20.88 -32.57
C LEU A 493 -26.04 19.83 -31.86
N LEU A 494 -27.11 20.22 -31.17
CA LEU A 494 -28.06 19.25 -30.62
C LEU A 494 -28.66 18.36 -31.71
N GLU A 495 -28.96 18.90 -32.90
CA GLU A 495 -29.40 18.10 -34.06
C GLU A 495 -28.31 17.09 -34.48
N ARG A 496 -27.04 17.54 -34.58
CA ARG A 496 -25.91 16.66 -34.92
C ARG A 496 -25.70 15.57 -33.88
N ILE A 497 -25.78 15.89 -32.59
CA ILE A 497 -25.67 14.92 -31.49
C ILE A 497 -26.78 13.87 -31.57
N LEU A 498 -28.03 14.28 -31.80
CA LEU A 498 -29.15 13.33 -31.94
C LEU A 498 -29.00 12.45 -33.17
N ASN A 499 -28.60 13.01 -34.32
CA ASN A 499 -28.33 12.22 -35.52
C ASN A 499 -27.19 11.21 -35.28
N PHE A 500 -26.13 11.62 -34.58
CA PHE A 500 -25.03 10.74 -34.19
C PHE A 500 -25.50 9.62 -33.27
N PHE A 501 -26.34 9.92 -32.28
CA PHE A 501 -27.01 8.90 -31.45
C PHE A 501 -27.80 7.90 -32.30
N PHE A 502 -28.68 8.36 -33.19
CA PHE A 502 -29.51 7.47 -34.02
C PHE A 502 -28.70 6.59 -34.97
N GLN A 503 -27.55 7.07 -35.45
CA GLN A 503 -26.64 6.27 -36.28
C GLN A 503 -25.92 5.15 -35.51
N LYS A 504 -25.81 5.27 -34.18
CA LYS A 504 -24.98 4.39 -33.34
C LYS A 504 -25.76 3.49 -32.39
N VAL A 505 -27.01 3.83 -32.07
CA VAL A 505 -27.84 3.10 -31.10
C VAL A 505 -28.11 1.64 -31.48
N GLU A 506 -28.06 1.30 -32.77
CA GLU A 506 -28.25 -0.07 -33.25
C GLU A 506 -27.03 -0.97 -32.98
N ASN A 507 -25.85 -0.40 -32.71
CA ASN A 507 -24.66 -1.17 -32.36
C ASN A 507 -24.73 -1.60 -30.88
N PRO A 508 -24.78 -2.92 -30.57
CA PRO A 508 -24.85 -3.42 -29.20
C PRO A 508 -23.71 -2.92 -28.30
N GLU A 509 -22.50 -2.76 -28.83
CA GLU A 509 -21.31 -2.34 -28.07
C GLU A 509 -21.31 -0.85 -27.70
N LEU A 510 -22.16 -0.05 -28.36
CA LEU A 510 -22.33 1.39 -28.12
C LEU A 510 -23.63 1.72 -27.39
N GLN A 511 -24.52 0.74 -27.24
CA GLN A 511 -25.90 0.97 -26.80
C GLN A 511 -25.94 1.64 -25.42
N ARG A 512 -25.11 1.20 -24.48
CA ARG A 512 -25.00 1.79 -23.13
C ARG A 512 -24.62 3.27 -23.20
N ASP A 513 -23.56 3.60 -23.92
CA ASP A 513 -23.07 4.97 -24.05
C ASP A 513 -24.04 5.87 -24.84
N CYS A 514 -24.76 5.31 -25.82
CA CYS A 514 -25.83 6.00 -26.53
C CYS A 514 -27.01 6.33 -25.61
N VAL A 515 -27.44 5.39 -24.76
CA VAL A 515 -28.51 5.62 -23.78
C VAL A 515 -28.11 6.71 -22.79
N ASP A 516 -26.89 6.68 -22.28
CA ASP A 516 -26.37 7.70 -21.37
C ASP A 516 -26.32 9.10 -22.03
N LEU A 517 -25.92 9.18 -23.30
CA LEU A 517 -25.98 10.43 -24.07
C LEU A 517 -27.42 10.94 -24.21
N PHE A 518 -28.35 10.08 -24.62
CA PHE A 518 -29.75 10.47 -24.80
C PHE A 518 -30.39 10.92 -23.48
N LEU A 519 -30.08 10.24 -22.38
CA LEU A 519 -30.51 10.62 -21.04
C LEU A 519 -30.01 12.01 -20.67
N SER A 520 -28.73 12.32 -20.92
CA SER A 520 -28.15 13.65 -20.66
C SER A 520 -28.78 14.75 -21.53
N VAL A 521 -29.06 14.47 -22.81
CA VAL A 521 -29.81 15.40 -23.67
C VAL A 521 -31.20 15.68 -23.09
N CYS A 522 -31.91 14.64 -22.64
CA CYS A 522 -33.22 14.80 -22.02
C CYS A 522 -33.13 15.59 -20.70
N LYS A 523 -32.11 15.32 -19.88
CA LYS A 523 -31.93 15.95 -18.57
C LYS A 523 -31.54 17.42 -18.67
N ASP A 524 -30.53 17.74 -19.48
CA ASP A 524 -29.92 19.07 -19.50
C ASP A 524 -30.47 19.99 -20.63
N CYS A 525 -31.03 19.43 -21.72
CA CYS A 525 -31.46 20.21 -22.88
C CYS A 525 -32.99 20.25 -23.10
N ALA A 526 -33.79 19.41 -22.44
CA ALA A 526 -35.23 19.31 -22.72
C ALA A 526 -35.98 20.64 -22.61
N SER A 527 -35.70 21.45 -21.58
CA SER A 527 -36.36 22.75 -21.42
C SER A 527 -36.07 23.71 -22.57
N SER A 528 -34.85 23.68 -23.11
CA SER A 528 -34.46 24.51 -24.26
C SER A 528 -35.08 23.97 -25.55
N ILE A 529 -35.03 22.66 -25.75
CA ILE A 529 -35.63 21.97 -26.90
C ILE A 529 -37.13 22.26 -27.00
N ILE A 530 -37.89 22.12 -25.90
CA ILE A 530 -39.34 22.36 -25.88
C ILE A 530 -39.67 23.82 -26.20
N ARG A 531 -38.83 24.77 -25.77
CA ARG A 531 -39.02 26.20 -26.04
C ARG A 531 -38.75 26.56 -27.50
N ASN A 532 -38.07 25.71 -28.27
CA ASN A 532 -37.80 25.92 -29.69
C ASN A 532 -38.73 25.07 -30.57
N MET A 533 -39.85 25.67 -30.96
CA MET A 533 -40.89 25.04 -31.80
C MET A 533 -40.39 24.69 -33.22
N GLU A 534 -39.38 25.40 -33.75
CA GLU A 534 -38.79 25.07 -35.05
C GLU A 534 -37.93 23.81 -34.99
N PHE A 535 -37.15 23.65 -33.93
CA PHE A 535 -36.29 22.49 -33.73
C PHE A 535 -37.11 21.20 -33.53
N THR A 536 -38.14 21.25 -32.68
CA THR A 536 -39.07 20.12 -32.47
C THR A 536 -39.82 19.74 -33.74
N GLY A 537 -40.22 20.73 -34.55
CA GLY A 537 -40.88 20.52 -35.85
C GLY A 537 -39.98 19.89 -36.93
N ARG A 538 -38.66 20.08 -36.86
CA ARG A 538 -37.69 19.47 -37.81
C ARG A 538 -37.40 18.01 -37.50
N ILE A 539 -37.25 17.66 -36.22
CA ILE A 539 -37.00 16.27 -35.78
C ILE A 539 -38.22 15.39 -36.05
N GLY A 540 -39.43 15.89 -35.77
CA GLY A 540 -40.68 15.13 -36.00
C GLY A 540 -41.04 14.87 -37.47
N ARG A 541 -40.35 15.49 -38.43
CA ARG A 541 -40.59 15.31 -39.88
C ARG A 541 -39.61 14.35 -40.56
N ARG A 542 -38.57 13.87 -39.86
CA ARG A 542 -37.53 12.97 -40.40
C ARG A 542 -37.67 11.51 -39.97
N ASN A 543 -38.73 11.16 -39.23
CA ASN A 543 -39.13 9.78 -38.96
C ASN A 543 -40.08 9.25 -40.03
#